data_AF-A0A2P9H5U7-F1
#
_entry.id   AF-A0A2P9H5U7-F1
#
_cell.length_a   1.000
_cell.length_b   1.000
_cell.length_c   1.000
_cell.angle_alpha   90.00
_cell.angle_beta   90.00
_cell.angle_gamma   90.00
#
_symmetry.space_group_name_H-M   'P 1'
#
loop_
_entity.id
_entity.type
_entity.pdbx_description
1 polymer ?
#
loop_
_entity_poly.entity_id
_entity_poly.type
_entity_poly.pdbx_seq_one_letter_code
_entity_poly.pdbx_strand_id
1 'polypeptide(L)' 'MNPDTRRLLPVALGAFDQRSTIDTMTMLMGRGEAHSRRAWLETHGNEVEADV' A
#
# COMPACT_ATOMS: atom_id res chain seq x y z
N MET A 1 -18.40 -16.68 1.90
CA MET A 1 -18.18 -16.02 0.61
C MET A 1 -18.26 -17.09 -0.48
N ASN A 2 -19.15 -16.98 -1.46
CA ASN A 2 -19.32 -18.02 -2.49
C ASN A 2 -18.15 -17.96 -3.51
N PRO A 3 -17.42 -19.06 -3.74
CA PRO A 3 -16.36 -19.11 -4.75
C PRO A 3 -16.79 -18.70 -6.16
N ASP A 4 -18.03 -18.98 -6.54
CA ASP A 4 -18.54 -18.78 -7.90
C ASP A 4 -18.97 -17.33 -8.17
N THR A 5 -19.21 -16.55 -7.11
CA THR A 5 -19.71 -15.17 -7.22
C THR A 5 -18.78 -14.14 -6.58
N ARG A 6 -17.65 -14.56 -6.01
CA ARG A 6 -16.66 -13.64 -5.44
C ARG A 6 -15.81 -12.98 -6.53
N ARG A 7 -15.56 -11.68 -6.35
CA ARG A 7 -14.53 -10.95 -7.11
C ARG A 7 -13.29 -10.85 -6.25
N LEU A 8 -12.19 -11.44 -6.72
CA LEU A 8 -10.88 -11.37 -6.07
C LEU A 8 -9.96 -10.46 -6.88
N LEU A 9 -9.10 -9.73 -6.18
CA LEU A 9 -8.03 -8.96 -6.79
C LEU A 9 -6.69 -9.62 -6.41
N PRO A 10 -5.97 -10.23 -7.37
CA PRO A 10 -4.67 -10.81 -7.09
C PRO A 10 -3.65 -9.69 -6.81
N VAL A 11 -2.85 -9.86 -5.76
CA VAL A 11 -1.78 -8.92 -5.39
C VAL A 11 -0.47 -9.38 -6.03
N ALA A 12 0.18 -8.48 -6.77
CA ALA A 12 1.49 -8.70 -7.38
C ALA A 12 2.28 -7.38 -7.41
N LEU A 13 3.62 -7.47 -7.50
CA LEU A 13 4.49 -6.29 -7.58
C LEU A 13 4.38 -5.56 -8.94
N GLY A 14 3.98 -6.26 -10.01
CA GLY A 14 3.90 -5.66 -11.34
C GLY A 14 5.24 -5.10 -11.80
N ALA A 15 5.28 -3.80 -12.10
CA ALA A 15 6.49 -3.09 -12.52
C ALA A 15 7.34 -2.56 -11.35
N PHE A 16 6.87 -2.67 -10.11
CA PHE A 16 7.60 -2.22 -8.93
C PHE A 16 8.67 -3.22 -8.53
N ASP A 17 9.81 -2.73 -8.04
CA ASP A 17 10.86 -3.59 -7.53
C ASP A 17 10.58 -4.04 -6.08
N GLN A 18 11.09 -5.22 -5.73
CA GLN A 18 10.86 -5.80 -4.41
C GLN A 18 11.48 -4.96 -3.28
N ARG A 19 12.63 -4.33 -3.53
CA ARG A 19 13.37 -3.61 -2.49
C ARG A 19 12.65 -2.34 -2.10
N SER A 20 12.25 -1.53 -3.08
CA SER A 20 11.45 -0.33 -2.85
C SER A 20 10.14 -0.66 -2.16
N THR A 21 9.47 -1.75 -2.55
CA THR A 21 8.25 -2.22 -1.88
C THR A 21 8.50 -2.50 -0.40
N ILE A 22 9.58 -3.21 -0.07
CA ILE A 22 9.97 -3.49 1.32
C ILE A 22 10.28 -2.19 2.08
N ASP A 23 10.99 -1.25 1.44
CA ASP A 23 11.36 0.03 2.07
C ASP A 23 10.10 0.88 2.34
N THR A 24 9.14 0.94 1.41
CA THR A 24 7.84 1.58 1.61
C THR A 24 7.06 0.90 2.74
N MET A 25 6.98 -0.43 2.75
CA MET A 25 6.29 -1.18 3.82
C MET A 25 6.97 -0.96 5.18
N THR A 26 8.29 -0.87 5.21
CA THR A 26 9.05 -0.56 6.42
C THR A 26 8.71 0.83 6.94
N MET A 27 8.71 1.85 6.07
CA MET A 27 8.30 3.21 6.43
C MET A 27 6.84 3.24 6.95
N LEU A 28 5.91 2.55 6.29
CA LEU A 28 4.51 2.54 6.69
C LEU A 28 4.25 1.75 7.98
N MET A 29 4.94 0.64 8.23
CA MET A 29 4.58 -0.29 9.31
C MET A 29 5.61 -0.38 10.44
N GLY A 30 6.81 0.20 10.24
CA GLY A 30 7.91 0.19 11.18
C GLY A 30 7.58 0.93 12.48
N ARG A 31 7.98 0.34 13.61
CA ARG A 31 7.77 0.91 14.96
C ARG A 31 8.44 2.28 15.11
N GLY A 32 9.64 2.45 14.54
CA GLY A 32 10.43 3.69 14.60
C GLY A 32 10.02 4.75 13.57
N GLU A 33 9.13 4.43 12.64
CA GLU A 33 8.85 5.26 11.46
C GLU A 33 7.67 6.22 11.65
N ALA A 34 7.27 6.48 12.90
CA ALA A 34 6.08 7.28 13.18
C ALA A 34 6.14 8.71 12.62
N HIS A 35 7.34 9.31 12.54
CA HIS A 35 7.52 10.61 11.91
C HIS A 35 7.45 10.53 10.38
N SER A 36 8.24 9.62 9.78
CA SER A 36 8.25 9.37 8.32
C SER A 36 6.86 9.04 7.78
N ARG A 37 6.13 8.14 8.46
CA ARG A 37 4.76 7.77 8.10
C ARG A 37 3.81 8.94 8.13
N ARG A 38 3.88 9.79 9.16
CA ARG A 38 3.01 10.96 9.26
C ARG A 38 3.23 11.90 8.07
N ALA A 39 4.48 12.26 7.80
CA ALA A 39 4.81 13.14 6.68
C ALA A 39 4.37 12.54 5.33
N TRP A 40 4.55 11.23 5.16
CA TRP A 40 4.11 10.54 3.94
C TRP A 40 2.59 10.61 3.77
N LEU A 41 1.82 10.30 4.82
CA LEU A 41 0.35 10.34 4.79
C LEU A 41 -0.20 11.76 4.59
N GLU A 42 0.44 12.77 5.18
CA GLU A 42 0.07 14.17 4.97
C GLU A 42 0.26 14.61 3.52
N THR A 43 1.31 14.09 2.86
CA THR A 43 1.62 14.43 1.48
C THR A 43 0.75 13.67 0.48
N HIS A 44 0.52 12.38 0.68
CA HIS A 44 -0.11 11.50 -0.31
C HIS A 44 -1.57 11.12 0.05
N GLY A 45 -2.10 11.64 1.16
CA GLY A 45 -3.40 11.24 1.69
C GLY A 45 -4.59 11.53 0.77
N ASN A 46 -4.43 12.43 -0.20
CA ASN A 46 -5.44 12.83 -1.17
C ASN A 46 -5.21 12.28 -2.59
N GLU A 47 -4.20 11.43 -2.79
CA GLU A 47 -3.82 10.95 -4.12
C GLU A 47 -4.63 9.71 -4.57
N VAL A 48 -5.43 9.14 -3.67
CA VAL A 48 -6.22 7.95 -4.00
C VAL A 48 -7.46 8.31 -4.82
N GLU A 49 -7.48 7.87 -6.08
CA GLU A 49 -8.72 7.75 -6.86
C GLU A 49 -9.31 6.35 -6.60
N ALA A 50 -10.41 6.30 -5.85
CA ALA A 50 -11.11 5.05 -5.63
C ALA A 50 -11.94 4.68 -6.87
N ASP A 51 -11.65 3.53 -7.48
CA ASP A 51 -12.53 2.90 -8.44
C ASP A 51 -13.73 2.31 -7.67
N VAL A 52 -14.88 3.01 -7.72
CA VAL A 52 -16.16 2.59 -7.09
C VAL A 52 -16.99 1.74 -8.04
#